data_AF-A0A8T5Q4D0-F1
#
_entry.id   AF-A0A8T5Q4D0-F1
#
_cell.length_a   1.000
_cell.length_b   1.000
_cell.length_c   1.000
_cell.angle_alpha   90.00
_cell.angle_beta   90.00
_cell.angle_gamma   90.00
#
_symmetry.space_group_name_H-M   'P 1'
#
loop_
_entity.id
_entity.type
_entity.pdbx_description
1 polymer ?
#
loop_
_entity_poly.entity_id
_entity_poly.type
_entity_poly.pdbx_seq_one_letter_code
_entity_poly.pdbx_strand_id
1 'polypeptide(L)' 'MVKIHTRVKRKFGMRARFSRKNPLRVKQSRPKTFITEAKAKEYAVKQKLKEDSYSIVPAKKGKKFKIETK' A
#
# COMPACT_ATOMS: atom_id res chain seq x y z
N MET A 1 -20.95 -30.83 -9.76
CA MET A 1 -21.38 -29.62 -9.01
C MET A 1 -22.38 -28.85 -9.86
N VAL A 2 -23.65 -28.75 -9.44
CA VAL A 2 -24.71 -28.10 -10.22
C VAL A 2 -24.62 -26.58 -10.08
N LYS A 3 -24.61 -25.84 -11.19
CA LYS A 3 -24.64 -24.37 -11.17
C LYS A 3 -26.07 -23.90 -10.86
N ILE A 4 -26.26 -23.28 -9.70
CA ILE A 4 -27.55 -22.71 -9.29
C ILE A 4 -27.66 -21.26 -9.77
N HIS A 5 -28.78 -20.89 -10.37
CA HIS A 5 -29.06 -19.53 -10.83
C HIS A 5 -29.14 -18.53 -9.66
N THR A 6 -28.73 -17.29 -9.87
CA THR A 6 -28.67 -16.25 -8.82
C THR A 6 -30.04 -15.93 -8.22
N ARG A 7 -31.11 -15.98 -9.02
CA ARG A 7 -32.50 -15.80 -8.56
C ARG A 7 -32.91 -16.86 -7.54
N VAL A 8 -32.51 -18.11 -7.75
CA VAL A 8 -32.78 -19.22 -6.83
C VAL A 8 -31.98 -19.03 -5.54
N LYS A 9 -30.71 -18.64 -5.62
CA LYS A 9 -29.89 -18.33 -4.44
C LYS A 9 -30.51 -17.27 -3.53
N ARG A 10 -31.09 -16.20 -4.11
CA ARG A 10 -31.76 -15.14 -3.35
C ARG A 10 -33.00 -15.63 -2.59
N LYS A 11 -33.80 -16.53 -3.17
CA LYS A 11 -34.99 -17.09 -2.50
C LYS A 11 -34.63 -17.84 -1.22
N PHE A 12 -33.49 -18.53 -1.21
CA PHE A 12 -33.00 -19.29 -0.07
C PHE A 12 -32.04 -18.49 0.83
N GLY A 13 -32.00 -17.15 0.70
CA GLY A 13 -31.10 -16.30 1.49
C GLY A 13 -29.61 -16.53 1.24
N MET A 14 -29.25 -17.31 0.21
CA MET A 14 -27.86 -17.62 -0.11
C MET A 14 -27.19 -16.49 -0.88
N ARG A 15 -25.96 -16.15 -0.49
CA ARG A 15 -25.17 -15.12 -1.18
C ARG A 15 -24.78 -15.61 -2.58
N ALA A 16 -24.96 -14.75 -3.58
CA ALA A 16 -24.69 -15.10 -4.98
C ALA A 16 -23.21 -15.41 -5.27
N ARG A 17 -22.31 -14.87 -4.45
CA ARG A 17 -20.86 -15.08 -4.51
C ARG A 17 -20.36 -15.45 -3.12
N PHE A 18 -19.36 -16.33 -3.05
CA PHE A 18 -18.48 -16.38 -1.89
C PHE A 18 -17.88 -14.98 -1.74
N SER A 19 -18.23 -14.29 -0.67
CA SER A 19 -17.43 -13.14 -0.25
C SER A 19 -16.05 -13.70 -0.01
N ARG A 20 -15.12 -13.48 -0.95
CA ARG A 20 -13.71 -13.56 -0.61
C ARG A 20 -13.55 -12.45 0.42
N LYS A 21 -13.71 -12.79 1.70
CA LYS A 21 -13.10 -12.00 2.75
C LYS A 21 -11.66 -11.93 2.30
N ASN A 22 -11.23 -10.79 1.77
CA ASN A 22 -9.81 -10.57 1.61
C ASN A 22 -9.26 -10.88 3.00
N PRO A 23 -8.43 -11.93 3.17
CA PRO A 23 -7.74 -12.08 4.44
C PRO A 23 -7.12 -10.72 4.66
N LEU A 24 -7.37 -10.11 5.83
CA LEU A 24 -6.92 -8.78 6.16
C LEU A 24 -5.45 -8.73 5.77
N ARG A 25 -5.15 -8.18 4.59
CA ARG A 25 -3.78 -8.12 4.10
C ARG A 25 -3.16 -7.14 5.05
N VAL A 26 -2.41 -7.66 6.03
CA VAL A 26 -1.54 -6.86 6.87
C VAL A 26 -0.78 -6.00 5.88
N LYS A 27 -1.10 -4.70 5.82
CA LYS A 27 -0.52 -3.80 4.83
C LYS A 27 0.97 -3.82 5.13
N GLN A 28 1.74 -4.50 4.27
CA GLN A 28 3.19 -4.48 4.37
C GLN A 28 3.63 -3.02 4.43
N SER A 29 4.49 -2.70 5.40
CA SER A 29 4.98 -1.34 5.61
C SER A 29 5.60 -0.86 4.31
N ARG A 30 4.92 0.07 3.62
CA ARG A 30 5.43 0.65 2.39
C ARG A 30 6.39 1.77 2.77
N PRO A 31 7.53 1.90 2.08
CA PRO A 31 8.45 3.01 2.31
C PRO A 31 7.71 4.33 2.11
N LYS A 32 7.94 5.28 3.01
CA LYS A 32 7.30 6.59 2.96
C LYS A 32 7.87 7.38 1.79
N THR A 33 6.98 7.91 0.95
CA THR A 33 7.36 8.65 -0.26
C THR A 33 6.89 10.09 -0.20
N PHE A 34 7.70 11.00 -0.72
CA PHE A 34 7.47 12.45 -0.75
C PHE A 34 7.37 12.95 -2.18
N ILE A 35 6.71 14.09 -2.38
CA ILE A 35 6.55 14.71 -3.71
C ILE A 35 7.82 15.46 -4.13
N THR A 36 8.49 16.11 -3.19
CA THR A 36 9.71 16.90 -3.41
C THR A 36 10.87 16.38 -2.58
N GLU A 37 12.10 16.61 -3.05
CA GLU A 37 13.32 16.28 -2.31
C GLU A 37 13.43 17.07 -1.01
N ALA A 38 13.05 18.35 -1.01
CA ALA A 38 13.06 19.20 0.17
C ALA A 38 12.23 18.59 1.32
N LYS A 39 11.00 18.13 1.02
CA LYS A 39 10.14 17.47 2.02
C LYS A 39 10.71 16.13 2.51
N ALA A 40 11.45 15.40 1.66
CA ALA A 40 12.14 14.19 2.08
C ALA A 40 13.30 14.51 3.03
N LYS A 41 14.07 15.57 2.79
CA LYS A 41 15.13 16.05 3.69
C LYS A 41 14.57 16.52 5.03
N GLU A 42 13.53 17.35 5.02
CA GLU A 42 12.84 17.79 6.25
C GLU A 42 12.36 16.60 7.09
N TYR A 43 11.84 15.56 6.45
CA TYR A 43 11.44 14.34 7.14
C TYR A 43 12.64 13.57 7.71
N ALA A 44 13.74 13.49 6.98
CA ALA A 44 14.97 12.85 7.45
C ALA A 44 15.52 13.54 8.71
N VAL A 45 15.55 14.87 8.71
CA VAL A 45 15.94 15.70 9.86
C VAL A 45 15.00 15.45 11.04
N LYS A 46 13.68 15.43 10.79
CA LYS A 46 12.68 15.13 11.84
C LYS A 46 12.83 13.73 12.43
N GLN A 47 13.29 12.76 11.63
CA GLN A 47 13.58 11.40 12.07
C GLN A 47 14.99 11.25 12.66
N LYS A 48 15.77 12.33 12.78
CA LYS A 48 17.14 12.35 13.31
C LYS A 48 18.10 11.43 12.54
N LEU A 49 17.88 11.27 11.22
CA LEU A 49 18.81 10.55 10.35
C LEU A 49 20.03 11.43 10.06
N LYS A 50 21.23 10.86 10.15
CA LYS A 50 22.47 11.57 9.80
C LYS A 50 22.57 11.70 8.28
N GLU A 51 23.08 12.81 7.77
CA GLU A 51 23.15 13.07 6.31
C GLU A 51 23.93 11.98 5.55
N ASP A 52 24.96 11.39 6.18
CA ASP A 52 25.74 10.30 5.58
C ASP A 52 25.03 8.94 5.60
N SER A 53 24.00 8.78 6.45
CA SER A 53 23.32 7.50 6.65
C SER A 53 22.10 7.30 5.74
N TYR A 54 21.74 8.28 4.90
CA TYR A 54 20.61 8.14 3.99
C TYR A 54 20.87 8.73 2.61
N SER A 55 20.18 8.17 1.61
CA SER A 55 20.12 8.71 0.26
C SER A 55 18.66 8.99 -0.11
N ILE A 56 18.43 10.05 -0.88
CA ILE A 56 17.13 10.36 -1.46
C ILE A 56 17.14 9.86 -2.89
N VAL A 57 16.27 8.89 -3.17
CA VAL A 57 16.18 8.30 -4.51
C VAL A 57 14.76 8.39 -5.07
N PRO A 58 14.59 8.49 -6.39
CA PRO A 58 13.27 8.52 -7.01
C PRO A 58 12.55 7.18 -6.83
N ALA A 59 11.40 7.20 -6.16
CA ALA A 59 10.55 6.03 -5.92
C ALA A 59 9.60 5.72 -7.08
N LYS A 60 9.25 6.72 -7.90
CA LYS A 60 8.38 6.55 -9.08
C LYS A 60 8.74 7.59 -10.13
N LYS A 61 9.39 7.21 -11.23
CA LYS A 61 9.70 8.04 -12.44
C LYS A 61 9.62 9.57 -12.19
N GLY A 62 10.45 10.10 -11.29
CA GLY A 62 10.53 11.54 -10.98
C GLY A 62 9.31 12.21 -10.31
N LYS A 63 8.25 11.45 -9.98
CA LYS A 63 7.02 11.97 -9.32
C LYS A 63 7.05 11.84 -7.80
N LYS A 64 7.89 10.94 -7.29
CA LYS A 64 8.01 10.66 -5.86
C LYS A 64 9.45 10.32 -5.49
N PHE A 65 9.85 10.73 -4.29
CA PHE A 65 11.14 10.46 -3.67
C PHE A 65 10.96 9.57 -2.44
N LYS A 66 11.87 8.63 -2.21
CA LYS A 66 11.96 7.85 -0.96
C LYS A 66 13.29 8.14 -0.30
N ILE A 67 13.32 8.00 1.02
CA ILE A 67 14.56 7.95 1.79
C ILE A 67 14.96 6.48 1.86
N GLU A 68 16.18 6.18 1.43
CA GLU A 68 16.78 4.88 1.52
C GLU A 68 17.96 4.98 2.48
N THR A 69 17.86 4.29 3.62
CA THR A 69 18.96 4.20 4.58
C THR A 69 20.04 3.30 3.98
N LYS A 70 21.29 3.75 4.03
CA LYS A 70 22.44 2.91 3.66
C LYS A 70 22.72 1.89 4.76
#